data_AF-A0A2N2RMT7-F1
#
_entry.id   AF-A0A2N2RMT7-F1
#
_cell.length_a   1.000
_cell.length_b   1.000
_cell.length_c   1.000
_cell.angle_alpha   90.00
_cell.angle_beta   90.00
_cell.angle_gamma   90.00
#
_symmetry.space_group_name_H-M   'P 1'
#
loop_
_entity.id
_entity.type
_entity.pdbx_description
1 polymer ?
#
loop_
_entity_poly.entity_id
_entity_poly.type
_entity_poly.pdbx_seq_one_letter_code
_entity_poly.pdbx_strand_id
1 'polypeptide(L)'
;MPKPTAKILAAPLAALHARRRIVILASLAVVWVAGTLGTARAEPLKLEDAAQEAVGVHAMATAAHLCGFMNESDLNRVRIRMDRVHATQLDKSDRETYLILRTSDSFRNRVYRRALSQAHAGCTADLRQVWSEVHASLVFADIANQDKHAELAPPSVAN
;
A
#
# COMPACT_ATOMS: atom_id res chain seq x y z
N MET A 1 -13.00 31.59 -45.05
CA MET A 1 -13.25 30.27 -44.44
C MET A 1 -12.20 30.02 -43.35
N PRO A 2 -12.52 30.12 -42.05
CA PRO A 2 -11.54 29.84 -41.00
C PRO A 2 -11.48 28.34 -40.66
N LYS A 3 -10.27 27.78 -40.57
CA LYS A 3 -10.02 26.43 -40.02
C LYS A 3 -10.18 26.46 -38.49
N PRO A 4 -10.84 25.47 -37.86
CA PRO A 4 -10.84 25.36 -36.41
C PRO A 4 -9.54 24.68 -35.94
N THR A 5 -8.69 25.44 -35.24
CA THR A 5 -7.57 24.90 -34.46
C THR A 5 -8.12 24.37 -33.13
N ALA A 6 -8.23 23.04 -33.03
CA ALA A 6 -8.51 22.37 -31.77
C ALA A 6 -7.30 22.51 -30.84
N LYS A 7 -7.36 23.46 -29.90
CA LYS A 7 -6.54 23.45 -28.69
C LYS A 7 -7.06 22.33 -27.79
N ILE A 8 -6.55 21.12 -27.95
CA ILE A 8 -6.73 20.06 -26.96
C ILE A 8 -5.85 20.44 -25.77
N LEU A 9 -6.48 20.87 -24.68
CA LEU A 9 -5.83 21.05 -23.39
C LEU A 9 -5.24 19.71 -22.97
N ALA A 10 -3.93 19.55 -23.15
CA ALA A 10 -3.15 18.55 -22.43
C ALA A 10 -3.13 18.97 -20.95
N ALA A 11 -4.10 18.47 -20.17
CA ALA A 11 -3.97 18.48 -18.72
C ALA A 11 -2.66 17.75 -18.36
N PRO A 12 -1.77 18.33 -17.54
CA PRO A 12 -0.44 17.78 -17.36
C PRO A 12 -0.55 16.44 -16.64
N LEU A 13 -0.04 15.37 -17.27
CA LEU A 13 0.13 14.03 -16.69
C LEU A 13 0.78 14.07 -15.29
N ALA A 14 1.58 15.11 -15.01
CA ALA A 14 2.16 15.39 -13.69
C ALA A 14 1.11 15.58 -12.58
N ALA A 15 -0.03 16.22 -12.87
CA ALA A 15 -1.11 16.42 -11.89
C ALA A 15 -1.84 15.11 -11.55
N LEU A 16 -1.90 14.17 -12.49
CA LEU A 16 -2.48 12.84 -12.27
C LEU A 16 -1.55 11.95 -11.41
N HIS A 17 -0.24 12.07 -11.61
CA HIS A 17 0.78 11.37 -10.83
C HIS A 17 0.88 11.92 -9.40
N ALA A 18 0.80 13.23 -9.23
CA ALA A 18 0.75 13.87 -7.91
C ALA A 18 -0.49 13.43 -7.11
N ARG A 19 -1.67 13.38 -7.73
CA ARG A 19 -2.90 12.90 -7.07
C ARG A 19 -2.82 11.42 -6.68
N ARG A 20 -2.20 10.56 -7.49
CA ARG A 20 -1.99 9.14 -7.14
C ARG A 20 -0.95 8.93 -6.04
N ARG A 21 0.10 9.75 -5.99
CA ARG A 21 1.09 9.77 -4.89
C ARG A 21 0.41 10.14 -3.56
N ILE A 22 -0.46 11.15 -3.58
CA ILE A 22 -1.19 11.62 -2.39
C ILE A 22 -2.12 10.54 -1.81
N VAL A 23 -2.82 9.75 -2.64
CA VAL A 23 -3.77 8.75 -2.12
C VAL A 23 -3.08 7.56 -1.44
N ILE A 24 -1.94 7.08 -1.96
CA ILE A 24 -1.21 5.95 -1.35
C ILE A 24 -0.48 6.41 -0.08
N LEU A 25 0.08 7.62 -0.08
CA LEU A 25 0.73 8.21 1.10
C LEU A 25 -0.28 8.64 2.17
N ALA A 26 -1.49 9.09 1.79
CA ALA A 26 -2.52 9.49 2.75
C ALA A 26 -3.01 8.31 3.58
N SER A 27 -3.22 7.12 2.99
CA SER A 27 -3.63 5.92 3.74
C SER A 27 -2.58 5.48 4.76
N LEU A 28 -1.29 5.57 4.39
CA LEU A 28 -0.18 5.26 5.30
C LEU A 28 0.12 6.39 6.31
N ALA A 29 -0.23 7.64 6.00
CA ALA A 29 -0.06 8.79 6.91
C ALA A 29 -1.13 8.87 8.00
N VAL A 30 -2.30 8.22 7.84
CA VAL A 30 -3.28 8.08 8.94
C VAL A 30 -2.65 7.35 10.13
N VAL A 31 -1.71 6.43 9.88
CA VAL A 31 -0.94 5.74 10.94
C VAL A 31 -0.01 6.70 11.69
N TRP A 32 0.47 7.78 11.06
CA TRP A 32 1.37 8.74 11.70
C TRP A 32 0.63 9.77 12.56
N VAL A 33 -0.55 10.24 12.14
CA VAL A 33 -1.33 11.21 12.94
C VAL A 33 -1.91 10.57 14.21
N ALA A 34 -2.14 9.25 14.22
CA ALA A 34 -2.59 8.53 15.42
C ALA A 34 -1.47 8.27 16.45
N GLY A 35 -0.20 8.54 16.12
CA GLY A 35 0.95 8.27 16.99
C GLY A 35 1.34 9.41 17.95
N THR A 36 0.82 10.62 17.77
CA THR A 36 1.20 11.80 18.58
C THR A 36 0.04 12.46 19.34
N LEU A 37 -1.21 12.02 19.11
CA LEU A 37 -2.35 12.45 19.91
C LEU A 37 -3.09 11.21 20.46
N GLY A 38 -3.23 11.18 21.78
CA GLY A 38 -3.81 10.08 22.53
C GLY A 38 -5.25 9.73 22.16
N THR A 39 -5.58 8.48 22.49
CA THR A 39 -6.92 7.98 22.85
C THR A 39 -8.08 8.19 21.88
N ALA A 40 -7.85 8.31 20.59
CA ALA A 40 -8.87 7.93 19.61
C ALA A 40 -8.83 6.41 19.44
N ARG A 41 -9.88 5.70 19.87
CA ARG A 41 -10.10 4.30 19.51
C ARG A 41 -10.16 4.29 17.98
N ALA A 42 -9.05 3.95 17.32
CA ALA A 42 -9.01 3.89 15.86
C ALA A 42 -10.08 2.88 15.46
N GLU A 43 -11.11 3.33 14.74
CA GLU A 43 -12.10 2.42 14.19
C GLU A 43 -11.36 1.36 13.36
N PRO A 44 -11.79 0.09 13.43
CA PRO A 44 -11.17 -0.96 12.62
C PRO A 44 -11.22 -0.52 11.15
N LEU A 45 -10.12 -0.77 10.44
CA LEU A 45 -10.04 -0.49 9.01
C LEU A 45 -11.15 -1.30 8.32
N LYS A 46 -11.86 -0.68 7.38
CA LYS A 46 -12.89 -1.39 6.61
C LYS A 46 -12.23 -2.36 5.64
N LEU A 47 -12.85 -3.52 5.46
CA LEU A 47 -12.39 -4.54 4.51
C LEU A 47 -12.09 -4.00 3.10
N GLU A 48 -12.96 -3.15 2.56
CA GLU A 48 -12.80 -2.58 1.21
C GLU A 48 -11.56 -1.67 1.11
N ASP A 49 -11.33 -0.86 2.14
CA ASP A 49 -10.17 0.04 2.23
C ASP A 49 -8.88 -0.77 2.31
N ALA A 50 -8.85 -1.80 3.16
CA ALA A 50 -7.72 -2.74 3.26
C ALA A 50 -7.45 -3.46 1.94
N ALA A 51 -8.50 -3.93 1.25
CA ALA A 51 -8.36 -4.58 -0.05
C ALA A 51 -7.81 -3.61 -1.11
N GLN A 52 -8.26 -2.35 -1.12
CA GLN A 52 -7.79 -1.34 -2.05
C GLN A 52 -6.34 -0.92 -1.77
N GLU A 53 -5.98 -0.77 -0.49
CA GLU A 53 -4.62 -0.48 -0.05
C GLU A 53 -3.67 -1.61 -0.46
N ALA A 54 -4.02 -2.86 -0.17
CA ALA A 54 -3.24 -4.02 -0.56
C ALA A 54 -3.04 -4.10 -2.08
N VAL A 55 -4.07 -3.82 -2.89
CA VAL A 55 -3.92 -3.74 -4.35
C VAL A 55 -2.90 -2.67 -4.74
N GLY A 56 -2.94 -1.50 -4.10
CA GLY A 56 -2.01 -0.40 -4.35
C GLY A 56 -0.56 -0.78 -4.04
N VAL A 57 -0.30 -1.27 -2.83
CA VAL A 57 1.03 -1.66 -2.36
C VAL A 57 1.58 -2.83 -3.19
N HIS A 58 0.77 -3.88 -3.41
CA HIS A 58 1.20 -5.03 -4.20
C HIS A 58 1.46 -4.68 -5.67
N ALA A 59 0.68 -3.76 -6.25
CA ALA A 59 0.93 -3.30 -7.61
C ALA A 59 2.25 -2.53 -7.71
N MET A 60 2.53 -1.63 -6.76
CA MET A 60 3.80 -0.89 -6.70
C MET A 60 4.99 -1.82 -6.52
N ALA A 61 4.89 -2.78 -5.59
CA ALA A 61 5.95 -3.77 -5.36
C ALA A 61 6.17 -4.65 -6.60
N THR A 62 5.10 -5.09 -7.24
CA THR A 62 5.18 -5.89 -8.48
C THR A 62 5.78 -5.08 -9.62
N ALA A 63 5.43 -3.80 -9.76
CA ALA A 63 6.05 -2.92 -10.75
C ALA A 63 7.54 -2.70 -10.46
N ALA A 64 7.93 -2.49 -9.20
CA ALA A 64 9.33 -2.37 -8.80
C ALA A 64 10.13 -3.65 -9.10
N HIS A 65 9.53 -4.82 -8.89
CA HIS A 65 10.11 -6.11 -9.26
C HIS A 65 10.28 -6.24 -10.79
N LEU A 66 9.25 -5.94 -11.58
CA LEU A 66 9.33 -5.96 -13.04
C LEU A 66 10.39 -4.99 -13.59
N CYS A 67 10.61 -3.87 -12.91
CA CYS A 67 11.66 -2.90 -13.22
C CYS A 67 13.06 -3.25 -12.68
N GLY A 68 13.22 -4.40 -12.04
CA GLY A 68 14.51 -4.87 -11.51
C GLY A 68 15.01 -4.12 -10.28
N PHE A 69 14.13 -3.39 -9.57
CA PHE A 69 14.51 -2.68 -8.34
C PHE A 69 14.49 -3.58 -7.09
N MET A 70 13.89 -4.76 -7.21
CA MET A 70 13.84 -5.77 -6.16
C MET A 70 13.79 -7.18 -6.73
N ASN A 71 14.26 -8.16 -5.95
CA ASN A 71 14.13 -9.57 -6.28
C ASN A 71 12.78 -10.14 -5.80
N GLU A 72 12.50 -11.39 -6.18
CA GLU A 72 11.26 -12.09 -5.83
C GLU A 72 11.11 -12.33 -4.31
N SER A 73 12.23 -12.56 -3.60
CA SER A 73 12.23 -12.74 -2.14
C SER A 73 11.72 -11.48 -1.43
N ASP A 74 12.17 -10.30 -1.88
CA ASP A 74 11.71 -9.02 -1.37
C ASP A 74 10.24 -8.76 -1.71
N LEU A 75 9.79 -9.11 -2.92
CA LEU A 75 8.38 -9.01 -3.31
C LEU A 75 7.48 -9.87 -2.39
N ASN A 76 7.91 -11.08 -2.05
CA ASN A 76 7.16 -11.95 -1.12
C ASN A 76 7.18 -11.41 0.31
N ARG A 77 8.30 -10.84 0.79
CA ARG A 77 8.36 -10.16 2.09
C ARG A 77 7.35 -9.03 2.19
N VAL A 78 7.21 -8.22 1.15
CA VAL A 78 6.24 -7.10 1.11
C VAL A 78 4.81 -7.60 1.25
N ARG A 79 4.45 -8.69 0.55
CA ARG A 79 3.11 -9.30 0.65
C ARG A 79 2.81 -9.76 2.07
N ILE A 80 3.77 -10.47 2.69
CA ILE A 80 3.64 -10.96 4.07
C ILE A 80 3.52 -9.79 5.07
N ARG A 81 4.31 -8.73 4.90
CA ARG A 81 4.22 -7.54 5.78
C ARG A 81 2.85 -6.89 5.68
N MET A 82 2.31 -6.73 4.47
CA MET A 82 0.97 -6.18 4.30
C MET A 82 -0.10 -7.02 5.01
N ASP A 83 -0.01 -8.35 4.91
CA ASP A 83 -0.92 -9.25 5.60
C ASP A 83 -0.84 -9.11 7.12
N ARG A 84 0.36 -8.94 7.68
CA ARG A 84 0.56 -8.67 9.12
C ARG A 84 -0.02 -7.33 9.54
N VAL A 85 0.16 -6.30 8.72
CA VAL A 85 -0.38 -4.96 9.00
C VAL A 85 -1.90 -4.99 9.05
N HIS A 86 -2.55 -5.59 8.06
CA HIS A 86 -4.01 -5.71 8.07
C HIS A 86 -4.53 -6.67 9.13
N ALA A 87 -3.75 -7.67 9.55
CA ALA A 87 -4.17 -8.58 10.60
C ALA A 87 -4.40 -7.90 11.97
N THR A 88 -3.79 -6.72 12.20
CA THR A 88 -3.98 -5.93 13.42
C THR A 88 -4.97 -4.76 13.25
N GLN A 89 -5.25 -4.35 12.02
CA GLN A 89 -6.12 -3.21 11.70
C GLN A 89 -7.57 -3.62 11.41
N LEU A 90 -7.77 -4.83 10.88
CA LEU A 90 -9.09 -5.38 10.61
C LEU A 90 -9.68 -6.03 11.85
N ASP A 91 -11.02 -6.04 11.94
CA ASP A 91 -11.69 -6.93 12.88
C ASP A 91 -11.51 -8.41 12.49
N LYS A 92 -11.89 -9.33 13.39
CA LYS A 92 -11.65 -10.76 13.18
C LYS A 92 -12.38 -11.30 11.94
N SER A 93 -13.62 -10.88 11.70
CA SER A 93 -14.45 -11.31 10.55
C SER A 93 -13.91 -10.79 9.22
N ASP A 94 -13.52 -9.51 9.19
CA ASP A 94 -12.97 -8.86 8.01
C ASP A 94 -11.59 -9.41 7.68
N ARG A 95 -10.79 -9.79 8.69
CA ARG A 95 -9.49 -10.41 8.46
C ARG A 95 -9.59 -11.72 7.68
N GLU A 96 -10.52 -12.60 8.06
CA GLU A 96 -10.73 -13.86 7.33
C GLU A 96 -11.20 -13.60 5.90
N THR A 97 -12.15 -12.68 5.73
CA THR A 97 -12.66 -12.28 4.42
C THR A 97 -11.56 -11.66 3.55
N TYR A 98 -10.72 -10.81 4.11
CA TYR A 98 -9.56 -10.20 3.44
C TYR A 98 -8.58 -11.27 2.93
N LEU A 99 -8.25 -12.26 3.77
CA LEU A 99 -7.35 -13.34 3.40
C LEU A 99 -7.91 -14.19 2.25
N ILE A 100 -9.22 -14.38 2.18
CA ILE A 100 -9.87 -15.03 1.03
C ILE A 100 -9.79 -14.12 -0.20
N LEU A 101 -10.22 -12.86 -0.08
CA LEU A 101 -10.28 -11.90 -1.19
C LEU A 101 -8.91 -11.70 -1.85
N ARG A 102 -7.83 -11.57 -1.08
CA ARG A 102 -6.48 -11.33 -1.62
C ARG A 102 -5.95 -12.51 -2.47
N THR A 103 -6.44 -13.72 -2.23
CA THR A 103 -6.05 -14.92 -2.99
C THR A 103 -6.88 -15.08 -4.26
N SER A 104 -8.00 -14.35 -4.38
CA SER A 104 -8.87 -14.42 -5.56
C SER A 104 -8.19 -13.95 -6.84
N ASP A 105 -8.57 -14.54 -7.97
CA ASP A 105 -8.10 -14.13 -9.29
C ASP A 105 -8.47 -12.67 -9.59
N SER A 106 -9.62 -12.20 -9.09
CA SER A 106 -10.04 -10.81 -9.27
C SER A 106 -9.02 -9.83 -8.66
N PHE A 107 -8.53 -10.13 -7.46
CA PHE A 107 -7.54 -9.31 -6.77
C PHE A 107 -6.19 -9.38 -7.49
N ARG A 108 -5.73 -10.59 -7.83
CA ARG A 108 -4.47 -10.81 -8.55
C ARG A 108 -4.46 -10.09 -9.90
N ASN A 109 -5.57 -10.14 -10.64
CA ASN A 109 -5.71 -9.45 -11.92
C ASN A 109 -5.72 -7.92 -11.78
N ARG A 110 -6.28 -7.37 -10.70
CA ARG A 110 -6.18 -5.93 -10.42
C ARG A 110 -4.75 -5.51 -10.12
N VAL A 111 -4.04 -6.26 -9.28
CA VAL A 111 -2.62 -6.04 -8.96
C VAL A 111 -1.79 -6.06 -10.24
N TYR A 112 -1.91 -7.13 -11.04
CA TYR A 112 -1.11 -7.32 -12.24
C TYR A 112 -1.37 -6.23 -13.29
N ARG A 113 -2.64 -5.92 -13.60
CA ARG A 113 -2.97 -4.85 -14.55
C ARG A 113 -2.41 -3.50 -14.13
N ARG A 114 -2.49 -3.16 -12.84
CA ARG A 114 -1.96 -1.90 -12.31
C ARG A 114 -0.44 -1.87 -12.33
N ALA A 115 0.21 -2.98 -11.96
CA ALA A 115 1.67 -3.11 -11.99
C ALA A 115 2.22 -2.96 -13.42
N LEU A 116 1.62 -3.64 -14.40
CA LEU A 116 1.99 -3.49 -15.82
C LEU A 116 1.80 -2.06 -16.30
N SER A 117 0.68 -1.42 -15.97
CA SER A 117 0.45 -0.03 -16.35
C SER A 117 1.53 0.91 -15.78
N GLN A 118 2.01 0.67 -14.56
CA GLN A 118 3.08 1.44 -13.93
C GLN A 118 4.44 1.16 -14.59
N ALA A 119 4.76 -0.11 -14.83
CA ALA A 119 6.01 -0.50 -15.49
C ALA A 119 6.07 0.02 -16.94
N HIS A 120 4.95 -0.04 -17.69
CA HIS A 120 4.84 0.52 -19.05
C HIS A 120 4.98 2.04 -19.09
N ALA A 121 4.57 2.75 -18.03
CA ALA A 121 4.82 4.19 -17.93
C ALA A 121 6.31 4.53 -17.79
N GLY A 122 7.15 3.53 -17.48
CA GLY A 122 8.59 3.60 -17.45
C GLY A 122 9.19 3.25 -16.09
N CYS A 123 10.34 2.58 -16.11
CA CYS A 123 11.13 2.28 -14.92
C CYS A 123 11.96 3.49 -14.49
N THR A 124 11.27 4.55 -14.07
CA THR A 124 11.86 5.85 -13.75
C THR A 124 12.42 5.91 -12.33
N ALA A 125 13.31 6.88 -12.09
CA ALA A 125 13.75 7.24 -10.73
C ALA A 125 12.56 7.62 -9.84
N ASP A 126 11.53 8.24 -10.41
CA ASP A 126 10.26 8.57 -9.75
C ASP A 126 9.53 7.34 -9.22
N LEU A 127 9.43 6.26 -10.02
CA LEU A 127 8.82 5.00 -9.59
C LEU A 127 9.63 4.38 -8.44
N ARG A 128 10.96 4.38 -8.57
CA ARG A 128 11.88 3.88 -7.54
C ARG A 128 11.73 4.64 -6.23
N GLN A 129 11.67 5.97 -6.29
CA GLN A 129 11.49 6.81 -5.12
C GLN A 129 10.15 6.54 -4.42
N VAL A 130 9.05 6.52 -5.18
CA VAL A 130 7.71 6.23 -4.62
C VAL A 130 7.68 4.84 -4.01
N TRP A 131 8.28 3.85 -4.67
CA TRP A 131 8.42 2.51 -4.10
C TRP A 131 9.19 2.53 -2.77
N SER A 132 10.31 3.24 -2.71
CA SER A 132 11.11 3.37 -1.48
C SER A 132 10.31 3.98 -0.32
N GLU A 133 9.53 5.01 -0.59
CA GLU A 133 8.66 5.66 0.41
C GLU A 133 7.58 4.69 0.91
N VAL A 134 6.85 4.03 0.01
CA VAL A 134 5.83 3.03 0.35
C VAL A 134 6.42 1.87 1.15
N HIS A 135 7.58 1.37 0.73
CA HIS A 135 8.26 0.28 1.42
C HIS A 135 8.68 0.68 2.83
N ALA A 136 9.25 1.88 3.01
CA ALA A 136 9.60 2.39 4.33
C ALA A 136 8.37 2.51 5.24
N SER A 137 7.29 3.12 4.76
CA SER A 137 6.03 3.23 5.51
C SER A 137 5.46 1.86 5.91
N LEU A 138 5.48 0.88 5.01
CA LEU A 138 5.04 -0.49 5.30
C LEU A 138 5.90 -1.15 6.38
N VAL A 139 7.23 -0.97 6.31
CA VAL A 139 8.17 -1.50 7.31
C VAL A 139 7.89 -0.88 8.68
N PHE A 140 7.71 0.44 8.75
CA PHE A 140 7.38 1.12 10.01
C PHE A 140 6.05 0.66 10.60
N ALA A 141 5.01 0.49 9.78
CA ALA A 141 3.72 0.00 10.23
C ALA A 141 3.80 -1.45 10.79
N ASP A 142 4.56 -2.32 10.13
CA ASP A 142 4.78 -3.70 10.57
C ASP A 142 5.55 -3.75 11.91
N ILE A 143 6.59 -2.93 12.08
CA ILE A 143 7.34 -2.81 13.34
C ILE A 143 6.43 -2.30 14.47
N ALA A 144 5.70 -1.20 14.23
CA ALA A 144 4.80 -0.63 15.23
C ALA A 144 3.71 -1.63 15.69
N ASN A 145 3.30 -2.54 14.80
CA ASN A 145 2.36 -3.61 15.15
C ASN A 145 3.01 -4.71 16.00
N GLN A 146 4.29 -5.03 15.77
CA GLN A 146 5.03 -6.00 16.59
C GLN A 146 5.23 -5.48 18.02
N ASP A 147 5.55 -4.19 18.18
CA ASP A 147 5.71 -3.55 19.49
C ASP A 147 4.41 -3.58 20.31
N LYS A 148 3.26 -3.33 19.67
CA LYS A 148 1.94 -3.46 20.32
C LYS A 148 1.67 -4.87 20.85
N HIS A 149 2.12 -5.90 20.14
CA HIS A 149 1.99 -7.29 20.59
C HIS A 149 2.97 -7.64 21.72
N ALA A 150 4.15 -7.01 21.76
CA ALA A 150 5.13 -7.19 22.82
C ALA A 150 4.67 -6.52 24.14
N GLU A 151 4.02 -5.36 24.08
CA GLU A 151 3.51 -4.65 25.26
C GLU A 151 2.27 -5.33 25.89
N LEU A 152 1.49 -6.06 25.09
CA LEU A 152 0.34 -6.86 25.55
C LEU A 152 0.72 -8.27 26.02
N ALA A 153 1.98 -8.69 25.85
CA ALA A 153 2.43 -9.97 26.37
C ALA A 153 2.55 -9.87 27.91
N PRO A 154 1.99 -10.81 28.68
CA PRO A 154 2.16 -10.80 30.13
C PRO A 154 3.66 -10.85 30.45
N PRO A 155 4.14 -10.13 31.49
CA PRO A 155 5.53 -10.22 31.90
C PRO A 155 5.83 -11.70 32.15
N SER A 156 6.84 -12.23 31.45
CA SER A 156 7.26 -13.61 31.67
C SER A 156 7.60 -13.73 33.14
N VAL A 157 6.91 -14.63 33.84
CA VAL A 157 7.26 -14.99 35.21
C VAL A 157 8.65 -15.60 35.12
N ALA A 158 9.67 -14.79 35.44
CA ALA A 158 11.02 -15.26 35.63
C ALA A 158 11.01 -16.17 36.86
N ASN A 159 11.16 -17.46 36.64
CA ASN A 159 11.57 -18.43 37.66
C ASN A 159 13.09 -18.42 37.79
#